data_AF-A0A0H4WP76-F1
#
_entry.id   AF-A0A0H4WP76-F1
#
_cell.length_a   1.000
_cell.length_b   1.000
_cell.length_c   1.000
_cell.angle_alpha   90.00
_cell.angle_beta   90.00
_cell.angle_gamma   90.00
#
_symmetry.space_group_name_H-M   'P 1'
#
loop_
_entity.id
_entity.type
_entity.pdbx_description
1 polymer ?
#
loop_
_entity_poly.entity_id
_entity_poly.type
_entity_poly.pdbx_seq_one_letter_code
_entity_poly.pdbx_strand_id
1 'polypeptide(L)'
;MAVSAVLLGACGEVSPGRCVDTNCEDYTSQSAAQAAYEADPECREDLDADKDGVACEEDGNSVRWCPSTSACGCSNKNKSACGGDPCCRWVVGSGCGCR
;
A
#
# COMPACT_ATOMS: atom_id res chain seq x y z
N MET A 1 -21.40 40.49 21.31
CA MET A 1 -21.83 39.87 20.05
C MET A 1 -21.89 38.38 20.29
N ALA A 2 -23.11 37.83 20.32
CA ALA A 2 -23.32 36.40 20.45
C ALA A 2 -23.28 35.80 19.04
N VAL A 3 -22.45 34.79 18.81
CA VAL A 3 -22.60 33.91 17.65
C VAL A 3 -23.13 32.57 18.15
N SER A 4 -24.32 32.27 17.66
CA SER A 4 -25.16 31.12 17.99
C SER A 4 -24.52 29.79 17.56
N ALA A 5 -24.84 28.77 18.33
CA ALA A 5 -24.51 27.37 18.10
C ALA A 5 -24.99 26.85 16.73
N VAL A 6 -24.16 26.03 16.09
CA VAL A 6 -24.56 25.08 15.05
C VAL A 6 -24.21 23.68 15.55
N LEU A 7 -25.23 22.96 16.02
CA LEU A 7 -25.20 21.52 16.21
C LEU A 7 -25.53 20.87 14.85
N LEU A 8 -24.49 20.44 14.12
CA LEU A 8 -24.63 19.50 13.01
C LEU A 8 -23.64 18.35 13.19
N GLY A 9 -24.18 17.12 13.22
CA GLY A 9 -23.61 15.89 12.66
C GLY A 9 -22.18 15.52 13.01
N ALA A 10 -22.02 14.39 13.72
CA ALA A 10 -20.76 13.67 13.73
C ALA A 10 -20.34 13.31 12.29
N CYS A 11 -19.30 13.97 11.77
CA CYS A 11 -18.40 13.43 10.78
C CYS A 11 -17.00 13.99 11.05
N GLY A 12 -16.28 13.33 11.96
CA GLY A 12 -14.84 13.50 12.12
C GLY A 12 -14.39 14.91 12.48
N GLU A 13 -14.27 15.16 13.77
CA GLU A 13 -13.10 15.86 14.30
C GLU A 13 -11.88 15.57 13.41
N VAL A 14 -11.43 16.58 12.66
CA VAL A 14 -10.05 16.63 12.17
C VAL A 14 -9.21 16.76 13.43
N SER A 15 -8.93 15.61 14.06
CA SER A 15 -7.93 15.48 15.10
C SER A 15 -6.59 15.49 14.38
N PRO A 16 -5.80 16.57 14.46
CA PRO A 16 -4.41 16.52 14.02
C PRO A 16 -3.71 15.56 14.98
N GLY A 17 -3.33 14.37 14.51
CA GLY A 17 -2.54 13.43 15.33
C GLY A 17 -3.07 12.01 15.47
N ARG A 18 -3.86 11.51 14.51
CA ARG A 18 -4.10 10.07 14.39
C ARG A 18 -3.66 9.60 13.02
N CYS A 19 -2.34 9.68 12.81
CA CYS A 19 -1.68 8.93 11.76
C CYS A 19 -2.11 7.46 11.89
N VAL A 20 -2.46 6.86 10.77
CA VAL A 20 -2.82 5.44 10.76
C VAL A 20 -1.50 4.70 10.87
N ASP A 21 -1.31 3.97 11.97
CA ASP A 21 -0.21 3.02 12.11
C ASP A 21 -0.36 1.99 11.00
N THR A 22 0.53 2.07 10.01
CA THR A 22 0.64 1.08 8.96
C THR A 22 2.06 0.59 8.92
N ASN A 23 2.28 -0.45 8.16
CA ASN A 23 3.62 -0.90 7.84
C ASN A 23 3.63 -1.38 6.40
N CYS A 24 4.83 -1.60 5.91
CA CYS A 24 5.10 -2.22 4.64
C CYS A 24 4.20 -3.44 4.36
N GLU A 25 4.03 -4.34 5.34
CA GLU A 25 3.20 -5.55 5.19
C GLU A 25 1.71 -5.27 4.93
N ASP A 26 1.21 -4.05 5.18
CA ASP A 26 -0.15 -3.62 4.86
C ASP A 26 -0.35 -3.25 3.36
N TYR A 27 0.74 -3.11 2.59
CA TYR A 27 0.68 -2.75 1.17
C TYR A 27 0.89 -3.95 0.25
N THR A 28 0.15 -3.97 -0.84
CA THR A 28 0.24 -5.05 -1.85
C THR A 28 1.48 -4.93 -2.74
N SER A 29 2.13 -3.77 -2.75
CA SER A 29 3.35 -3.49 -3.51
C SER A 29 4.08 -2.26 -2.95
N GLN A 30 5.38 -2.17 -3.22
CA GLN A 30 6.20 -0.98 -2.96
C GLN A 30 5.58 0.28 -3.57
N SER A 31 5.03 0.19 -4.78
CA SER A 31 4.39 1.33 -5.44
C SER A 31 3.13 1.82 -4.74
N ALA A 32 2.37 0.93 -4.08
CA ALA A 32 1.20 1.31 -3.30
C ALA A 32 1.60 1.98 -1.98
N ALA A 33 2.68 1.48 -1.34
CA ALA A 33 3.28 2.10 -0.16
C ALA A 33 3.83 3.50 -0.50
N GLN A 34 4.54 3.64 -1.63
CA GLN A 34 5.05 4.92 -2.11
C GLN A 34 3.91 5.93 -2.30
N ALA A 35 2.83 5.54 -2.99
CA ALA A 35 1.69 6.43 -3.21
C ALA A 35 1.03 6.88 -1.90
N ALA A 36 1.03 6.02 -0.87
CA ALA A 36 0.53 6.36 0.45
C ALA A 36 1.47 7.32 1.19
N TYR A 37 2.79 7.09 1.11
CA TYR A 37 3.82 7.98 1.65
C TYR A 37 3.78 9.37 1.00
N GLU A 38 3.68 9.44 -0.33
CA GLU A 38 3.58 10.70 -1.07
C GLU A 38 2.30 11.48 -0.75
N ALA A 39 1.22 10.78 -0.41
CA ALA A 39 -0.05 11.39 -0.05
C ALA A 39 0.00 12.04 1.34
N ASP A 40 0.76 11.47 2.28
CA ASP A 40 0.85 11.97 3.66
C ASP A 40 2.20 11.59 4.31
N PRO A 41 3.31 12.25 3.94
CA PRO A 41 4.64 11.87 4.39
C PRO A 41 4.86 12.10 5.89
N GLU A 42 4.10 13.01 6.50
CA GLU A 42 4.16 13.26 7.95
C GLU A 42 3.52 12.10 8.74
N CYS A 43 2.45 11.51 8.22
CA CYS A 43 1.79 10.37 8.88
C CYS A 43 2.20 9.00 8.35
N ARG A 44 3.05 8.94 7.33
CA ARG A 44 3.54 7.70 6.71
C ARG A 44 5.05 7.52 6.83
N GLU A 45 5.73 8.27 7.69
CA GLU A 45 7.18 8.13 7.89
C GLU A 45 7.60 6.71 8.35
N ASP A 46 6.64 5.92 8.87
CA ASP A 46 6.78 4.49 9.16
C ASP A 46 7.08 3.61 7.93
N LEU A 47 6.72 4.09 6.73
CA LEU A 47 6.96 3.36 5.49
C LEU A 47 8.36 3.57 4.91
N ASP A 48 9.10 4.58 5.36
CA ASP A 48 10.43 4.98 4.86
C ASP A 48 11.39 5.05 6.06
N ALA A 49 11.84 3.88 6.50
CA ALA A 49 12.55 3.73 7.78
C ALA A 49 13.95 4.35 7.74
N ASP A 50 14.61 4.34 6.59
CA ASP A 50 15.94 4.92 6.37
C ASP A 50 15.89 6.38 5.88
N LYS A 51 14.70 6.87 5.52
CA LYS A 51 14.40 8.26 5.17
C LYS A 51 15.10 8.72 3.90
N ASP A 52 15.20 7.82 2.92
CA ASP A 52 15.79 8.12 1.61
C ASP A 52 14.77 8.71 0.61
N GLY A 53 13.48 8.74 1.00
CA GLY A 53 12.37 9.24 0.20
C GLY A 53 11.71 8.20 -0.69
N VAL A 54 12.19 6.96 -0.63
CA VAL A 54 11.55 5.78 -1.20
C VAL A 54 10.96 5.01 -0.04
N ALA A 55 9.64 4.85 -0.04
CA ALA A 55 9.00 4.02 0.95
C ALA A 55 9.21 2.55 0.60
N CYS A 56 9.51 1.77 1.62
CA CYS A 56 9.14 0.36 1.66
C CYS A 56 9.90 -0.43 0.57
N GLU A 57 11.15 -0.01 0.35
CA GLU A 57 12.11 -0.44 -0.65
C GLU A 57 12.95 -1.63 -0.21
N GLU A 58 12.97 -1.96 1.09
CA GLU A 58 13.72 -3.10 1.60
C GLU A 58 13.09 -4.45 1.19
N ASP A 59 13.98 -5.42 0.92
CA ASP A 59 13.66 -6.83 0.66
C ASP A 59 13.02 -7.50 1.90
N GLY A 60 11.73 -7.24 2.09
CA GLY A 60 10.95 -7.73 3.24
C GLY A 60 9.52 -7.20 3.26
N ASN A 61 9.30 -6.06 2.62
CA ASN A 61 7.98 -5.48 2.41
C ASN A 61 7.16 -6.23 1.35
N SER A 62 7.80 -6.63 0.26
CA SER A 62 7.14 -7.44 -0.75
C SER A 62 7.05 -8.90 -0.29
N VAL A 63 5.89 -9.25 0.23
CA VAL A 63 5.23 -10.57 0.12
C VAL A 63 5.88 -11.77 0.82
N ARG A 64 5.74 -11.86 2.15
CA ARG A 64 5.88 -13.15 2.85
C ARG A 64 4.69 -14.09 2.64
N TRP A 65 3.53 -13.58 2.23
CA TRP A 65 2.34 -14.39 1.98
C TRP A 65 1.83 -14.17 0.56
N CYS A 66 2.42 -14.90 -0.38
CA CYS A 66 1.78 -15.10 -1.68
C CYS A 66 0.77 -16.24 -1.55
N PRO A 67 -0.52 -16.01 -1.79
CA PRO A 67 -1.46 -17.09 -1.92
C PRO A 67 -0.99 -17.96 -3.10
N SER A 68 -0.67 -19.23 -2.86
CA SER A 68 -0.28 -20.17 -3.94
C SER A 68 -1.49 -20.66 -4.76
N THR A 69 -2.69 -20.16 -4.45
CA THR A 69 -3.94 -20.48 -5.13
C THR A 69 -4.29 -19.40 -6.16
N SER A 70 -5.26 -19.70 -7.03
CA SER A 70 -5.80 -18.79 -8.07
C SER A 70 -6.25 -17.41 -7.56
N ALA A 71 -6.31 -17.21 -6.24
CA ALA A 71 -6.62 -15.96 -5.56
C ALA A 71 -5.43 -14.97 -5.49
N CYS A 72 -4.23 -15.35 -5.94
CA CYS A 72 -3.03 -14.49 -5.93
C CYS A 72 -3.11 -13.26 -6.85
N GLY A 73 -4.20 -13.09 -7.60
CA GLY A 73 -4.42 -11.92 -8.47
C GLY A 73 -3.57 -11.88 -9.75
N CYS A 74 -2.74 -12.89 -10.01
CA CYS A 74 -1.85 -12.94 -11.19
C CYS A 74 -2.57 -13.27 -12.51
N SER A 75 -3.74 -13.89 -12.44
CA SER A 75 -4.53 -14.29 -13.61
C SER A 75 -4.88 -13.08 -14.49
N ASN A 76 -4.76 -13.21 -15.81
CA ASN A 76 -5.02 -12.16 -16.82
C ASN A 76 -4.06 -10.95 -16.80
N LYS A 77 -2.99 -10.96 -15.99
CA LYS A 77 -1.95 -9.95 -16.09
C LYS A 77 -1.09 -10.16 -17.34
N ASN A 78 -0.70 -9.06 -18.00
CA ASN A 78 0.28 -9.09 -19.08
C ASN A 78 1.71 -9.26 -18.51
N LYS A 79 2.70 -9.53 -19.37
CA LYS A 79 4.09 -9.79 -18.94
C LYS A 79 4.68 -8.67 -18.07
N SER A 80 4.34 -7.42 -18.34
CA SER A 80 4.85 -6.26 -17.61
C SER A 80 4.24 -6.17 -16.21
N ALA A 81 2.90 -6.27 -16.12
CA ALA A 81 2.19 -6.28 -14.85
C ALA A 81 2.65 -7.49 -14.00
N CYS A 82 2.73 -8.67 -14.62
CA CYS A 82 3.20 -9.89 -13.96
C CYS A 82 4.62 -9.79 -13.38
N GLY A 83 5.51 -9.05 -14.04
CA GLY A 83 6.88 -8.85 -13.58
C GLY A 83 7.02 -7.78 -12.49
N GLY A 84 5.99 -6.96 -12.28
CA GLY A 84 5.92 -5.97 -11.21
C GLY A 84 5.26 -6.50 -9.94
N ASP A 85 4.59 -7.65 -10.00
CA ASP A 85 3.99 -8.29 -8.85
C ASP A 85 4.94 -9.36 -8.28
N PRO A 86 5.39 -9.23 -7.03
CA PRO A 86 6.37 -10.15 -6.43
C PRO A 86 5.78 -11.54 -6.10
N CYS A 87 4.44 -11.67 -6.09
CA CYS A 87 3.72 -12.94 -6.01
C CYS A 87 3.43 -13.62 -7.35
N CYS A 88 3.79 -12.96 -8.46
CA CYS A 88 3.50 -13.44 -9.78
C CYS A 88 4.77 -13.87 -10.52
N ARG A 89 4.65 -14.92 -11.33
CA ARG A 89 5.70 -15.39 -12.22
C ARG A 89 5.14 -15.57 -13.62
N TRP A 90 5.80 -14.92 -14.58
CA TRP A 90 5.50 -15.11 -15.99
C TRP A 90 6.10 -16.41 -16.49
N VAL A 91 5.26 -17.29 -17.04
CA VAL A 91 5.67 -18.52 -17.71
C VAL A 91 5.34 -18.40 -19.20
N VAL A 92 6.37 -18.48 -20.05
CA VAL A 92 6.20 -18.40 -21.50
C VAL A 92 5.30 -19.55 -21.96
N GLY A 93 4.17 -19.20 -22.61
CA GLY A 93 3.17 -20.17 -23.07
C GLY A 93 2.01 -20.43 -22.10
N SER A 94 2.20 -20.21 -20.79
CA SER A 94 1.14 -20.39 -19.78
C SER A 94 0.58 -19.07 -19.23
N GLY A 95 1.29 -17.95 -19.44
CA GLY A 95 0.87 -16.63 -18.95
C GLY A 95 1.39 -16.33 -17.54
N CYS A 96 0.71 -15.43 -16.84
CA CYS A 96 1.06 -15.02 -15.49
C CYS A 96 0.42 -15.94 -14.44
N GLY A 97 1.23 -16.58 -13.60
CA GLY A 97 0.77 -17.47 -12.53
C GLY A 97 1.30 -17.07 -11.16
N CYS A 98 0.73 -17.63 -10.10
CA CYS A 98 1.20 -17.45 -8.72
C CYS A 98 2.54 -18.18 -8.51
N ARG A 99 3.38 -17.64 -7.64
CA ARG A 99 4.62 -18.27 -7.17
C ARG A 99 4.41 -19.11 -5.92
#